data_AF-A0A349EWB5-F1
#
_entry.id   AF-A0A349EWB5-F1
#
_cell.length_a   1.000
_cell.length_b   1.000
_cell.length_c   1.000
_cell.angle_alpha   90.00
_cell.angle_beta   90.00
_cell.angle_gamma   90.00
#
_symmetry.space_group_name_H-M   'P 1'
#
loop_
_entity.id
_entity.type
_entity.pdbx_description
1 polymer ?
#
loop_
_entity_poly.entity_id
_entity_poly.type
_entity_poly.pdbx_seq_one_letter_code
_entity_poly.pdbx_strand_id
1 'polypeptide(L)'
;MANNLNLYSKCSIAKYVNENGEETSEDKAFVGIEYTQDDVKVYFPLGYEIPKDDDECRKSIITLLRTISLSKNIINQEVKLNDQLQEDYAFPMSAYLWLIRDYFTNGIYQSKEKIIKRNSSGKMNWKRMMRETPLLSNGNFIYLEQYSEHNIAVDNIITEIHILCLNEALKRIEFLFGNFELKDSLMTFDNKDFLLNVLNNALSKTFEDHKQQLLINLRNVLLGLDINNSDQSINNYGLNGFHEVWETVIRFLFGNQEISGYTPVATYEGAGIRGNKKKHPLRLDALLLKDGVYYILDAKYYHFGLDMM
;
A
#
# COMPACT_ATOMS: atom_id res chain seq x y z
N MET A 1 -10.71 -22.12 9.88
CA MET A 1 -11.08 -23.12 8.85
C MET A 1 -10.42 -22.66 7.57
N ALA A 2 -9.47 -23.42 7.04
CA ALA A 2 -8.82 -23.06 5.78
C ALA A 2 -9.81 -23.34 4.65
N ASN A 3 -10.37 -22.28 4.06
CA ASN A 3 -10.98 -22.39 2.75
C ASN A 3 -9.85 -22.76 1.79
N ASN A 4 -9.95 -23.93 1.16
CA ASN A 4 -9.04 -24.33 0.08
C ASN A 4 -9.46 -23.52 -1.16
N LEU A 5 -8.83 -22.36 -1.32
CA LEU A 5 -9.12 -21.38 -2.38
C LEU A 5 -8.42 -21.77 -3.68
N ASN A 6 -7.50 -22.75 -3.63
CA ASN A 6 -6.71 -23.22 -4.75
C ASN A 6 -6.01 -22.03 -5.46
N LEU A 7 -5.34 -21.19 -4.68
CA LEU A 7 -4.73 -19.94 -5.15
C LEU A 7 -3.71 -20.20 -6.25
N TYR A 8 -2.99 -21.31 -6.16
CA TYR A 8 -2.04 -21.76 -7.18
C TYR A 8 -2.67 -21.79 -8.57
N SER A 9 -3.93 -22.22 -8.71
CA SER A 9 -4.61 -22.28 -10.01
C SER A 9 -4.83 -20.92 -10.67
N LYS A 10 -4.85 -19.84 -9.88
CA LYS A 10 -4.97 -18.45 -10.34
C LYS A 10 -3.62 -17.82 -10.68
N CYS A 11 -2.53 -18.48 -10.33
CA CYS A 11 -1.19 -17.96 -10.44
C CYS A 11 -0.48 -18.53 -11.67
N SER A 12 0.26 -17.68 -12.37
CA SER A 12 1.14 -18.09 -13.45
C SER A 12 2.36 -17.19 -13.51
N ILE A 13 3.43 -17.63 -14.16
CA ILE A 13 4.54 -16.74 -14.49
C ILE A 13 4.11 -15.86 -15.66
N ALA A 14 4.48 -14.59 -15.61
CA ALA A 14 4.21 -13.65 -16.69
C ALA A 14 4.65 -14.23 -18.04
N LYS A 15 3.73 -14.25 -19.03
CA LYS A 15 3.96 -14.82 -20.36
C LYS A 15 4.21 -13.73 -21.39
N TYR A 16 4.98 -14.07 -22.41
CA TYR A 16 5.56 -13.15 -23.39
C TYR A 16 4.84 -13.12 -24.73
N VAL A 17 3.52 -13.29 -24.74
CA VAL A 17 2.77 -13.50 -25.98
C VAL A 17 1.75 -12.39 -26.14
N ASN A 18 1.78 -11.66 -27.26
CA ASN A 18 0.72 -10.70 -27.59
C ASN A 18 -0.59 -11.43 -27.94
N GLU A 19 -1.68 -10.68 -28.12
CA GLU A 19 -3.01 -11.19 -28.48
C GLU A 19 -3.02 -12.06 -29.76
N ASN A 20 -1.96 -11.96 -30.59
CA ASN A 20 -1.80 -12.64 -31.87
C ASN A 20 -0.86 -13.86 -31.82
N GLY A 21 -0.32 -14.23 -30.64
CA GLY A 21 0.59 -15.37 -30.53
C GLY A 21 2.06 -15.06 -30.79
N GLU A 22 2.46 -13.78 -30.94
CA GLU A 22 3.84 -13.39 -31.22
C GLU A 22 4.61 -13.07 -29.94
N GLU A 23 5.86 -13.54 -29.87
CA GLU A 23 6.78 -13.24 -28.77
C GLU A 23 7.09 -11.73 -28.71
N THR A 24 6.79 -11.12 -27.57
CA THR A 24 7.14 -9.72 -27.28
C THR A 24 8.40 -9.66 -26.42
N SER A 25 9.06 -8.49 -26.38
CA SER A 25 10.26 -8.30 -25.54
C SER A 25 9.95 -8.62 -24.07
N GLU A 26 10.77 -9.46 -23.45
CA GLU A 26 10.61 -9.94 -22.07
C GLU A 26 10.41 -8.79 -21.05
N ASP A 27 11.02 -7.65 -21.34
CA ASP A 27 10.96 -6.41 -20.57
C ASP A 27 9.59 -5.70 -20.58
N LYS A 28 8.56 -6.25 -21.22
CA LYS A 28 7.21 -5.63 -21.31
C LYS A 28 6.08 -6.47 -20.75
N ALA A 29 6.36 -7.69 -20.29
CA ALA A 29 5.31 -8.54 -19.72
C ALA A 29 4.69 -7.91 -18.46
N PHE A 30 3.39 -8.11 -18.30
CA PHE A 30 2.64 -7.66 -17.15
C PHE A 30 2.92 -8.56 -15.93
N VAL A 31 3.27 -7.94 -14.81
CA VAL A 31 3.45 -8.61 -13.51
C VAL A 31 2.51 -7.93 -12.51
N GLY A 32 1.68 -8.72 -11.84
CA GLY A 32 0.66 -8.23 -10.91
C GLY A 32 -0.65 -9.00 -10.96
N ILE A 33 -1.74 -8.36 -10.54
CA ILE A 33 -3.10 -8.89 -10.56
C ILE A 33 -3.85 -8.34 -11.76
N GLU A 34 -4.43 -9.24 -12.53
CA GLU A 34 -5.35 -8.94 -13.62
C GLU A 34 -6.77 -9.37 -13.22
N TYR A 35 -7.70 -8.43 -13.33
CA TYR A 35 -9.13 -8.67 -13.11
C TYR A 35 -9.82 -8.82 -14.46
N THR A 36 -10.46 -9.97 -14.67
CA THR A 36 -11.34 -10.23 -15.82
C THR A 36 -12.80 -10.19 -15.36
N GLN A 37 -13.76 -10.30 -16.29
CA GLN A 37 -15.19 -10.27 -15.96
C GLN A 37 -15.60 -11.33 -14.94
N ASP A 38 -15.00 -12.52 -15.02
CA ASP A 38 -15.42 -13.69 -14.25
C ASP A 38 -14.32 -14.26 -13.33
N ASP A 39 -13.07 -13.79 -13.45
CA ASP A 39 -11.95 -14.36 -12.72
C ASP A 39 -10.82 -13.35 -12.41
N VAL A 40 -9.97 -13.71 -11.46
CA VAL A 40 -8.76 -12.97 -11.07
C VAL A 40 -7.54 -13.84 -11.35
N LYS A 41 -6.57 -13.28 -12.09
CA LYS A 41 -5.28 -13.94 -12.38
C LYS A 41 -4.14 -13.16 -11.74
N VAL A 42 -3.14 -13.90 -11.27
CA VAL A 42 -1.90 -13.33 -10.71
C VAL A 42 -0.72 -13.76 -11.57
N TYR A 43 0.00 -12.80 -12.11
CA TYR A 43 1.22 -13.01 -12.89
C TYR A 43 2.44 -12.69 -12.03
N PHE A 44 3.24 -13.70 -11.72
CA PHE A 44 4.49 -13.59 -11.00
C PHE A 44 5.65 -13.24 -11.93
N PRO A 45 6.72 -12.62 -11.41
CA PRO A 45 7.94 -12.38 -12.18
C PRO A 45 8.61 -13.69 -12.59
N LEU A 46 9.49 -13.60 -13.59
CA LEU A 46 10.33 -14.69 -14.08
C LEU A 46 11.11 -15.34 -12.95
N GLY A 47 11.24 -16.66 -13.05
CA GLY A 47 12.02 -17.46 -12.10
C GLY A 47 11.38 -17.62 -10.72
N TYR A 48 10.18 -17.08 -10.51
CA TYR A 48 9.49 -17.26 -9.23
C TYR A 48 8.91 -18.67 -9.12
N GLU A 49 9.27 -19.38 -8.05
CA GLU A 49 8.65 -20.66 -7.72
C GLU A 49 7.34 -20.42 -6.96
N ILE A 50 6.21 -20.57 -7.66
CA ILE A 50 4.89 -20.35 -7.06
C ILE A 50 4.56 -21.52 -6.11
N PRO A 51 4.37 -21.26 -4.80
CA PRO A 51 4.01 -22.32 -3.85
C PRO A 51 2.64 -22.92 -4.18
N LYS A 52 2.52 -24.24 -4.04
CA LYS A 52 1.25 -24.97 -4.23
C LYS A 52 0.33 -24.91 -3.01
N ASP A 53 0.91 -24.70 -1.83
CA ASP A 53 0.17 -24.52 -0.58
C ASP A 53 -0.49 -23.13 -0.56
N ASP A 54 -1.76 -23.05 -0.20
CA ASP A 54 -2.53 -21.80 -0.23
C ASP A 54 -1.98 -20.75 0.75
N ASP A 55 -1.47 -21.14 1.91
CA ASP A 55 -0.96 -20.19 2.90
C ASP A 55 0.35 -19.56 2.44
N GLU A 56 1.27 -20.37 1.91
CA GLU A 56 2.51 -19.88 1.30
C GLU A 56 2.25 -19.11 0.01
N CYS A 57 1.35 -19.58 -0.86
CA CYS A 57 0.96 -18.89 -2.08
C CYS A 57 0.39 -17.49 -1.76
N ARG A 58 -0.48 -17.39 -0.75
CA ARG A 58 -1.02 -16.11 -0.28
C ARG A 58 0.09 -15.16 0.19
N LYS A 59 1.08 -15.66 0.94
CA LYS A 59 2.24 -14.84 1.37
C LYS A 59 3.05 -14.36 0.16
N SER A 60 3.26 -15.21 -0.83
CA SER A 60 3.94 -14.86 -2.08
C SER A 60 3.19 -13.77 -2.84
N ILE A 61 1.85 -13.89 -2.99
CA ILE A 61 1.05 -12.86 -3.65
C ILE A 61 1.13 -11.53 -2.88
N ILE A 62 0.92 -11.53 -1.56
CA ILE A 62 1.02 -10.31 -0.74
C ILE A 62 2.42 -9.67 -0.87
N THR A 63 3.47 -10.48 -0.92
CA THR A 63 4.84 -10.00 -1.11
C THR A 63 5.01 -9.34 -2.47
N LEU A 64 4.53 -9.96 -3.55
CA LEU A 64 4.53 -9.39 -4.89
C LEU A 64 3.84 -8.00 -4.91
N LEU A 65 2.64 -7.90 -4.34
CA LEU A 65 1.89 -6.65 -4.30
C LEU A 65 2.63 -5.54 -3.54
N ARG A 66 3.27 -5.89 -2.42
CA ARG A 66 4.09 -4.95 -1.65
C ARG A 66 5.31 -4.49 -2.44
N THR A 67 6.02 -5.41 -3.10
CA THR A 67 7.17 -5.08 -3.94
C THR A 67 6.78 -4.14 -5.08
N ILE A 68 5.67 -4.41 -5.76
CA ILE A 68 5.12 -3.53 -6.79
C ILE A 68 4.79 -2.15 -6.20
N SER A 69 4.10 -2.10 -5.05
CA SER A 69 3.73 -0.83 -4.41
C SER A 69 4.95 0.00 -4.02
N LEU A 70 5.97 -0.61 -3.42
CA LEU A 70 7.19 0.07 -3.00
C LEU A 70 7.96 0.60 -4.21
N SER A 71 8.08 -0.22 -5.25
CA SER A 71 8.79 0.15 -6.48
C SER A 71 8.08 1.28 -7.20
N LYS A 72 6.75 1.24 -7.34
CA LYS A 72 5.98 2.36 -7.91
C LYS A 72 6.19 3.66 -7.12
N ASN A 73 6.24 3.60 -5.79
CA ASN A 73 6.50 4.80 -4.98
C ASN A 73 7.92 5.35 -5.21
N ILE A 74 8.93 4.49 -5.29
CA ILE A 74 10.33 4.88 -5.55
C ILE A 74 10.45 5.48 -6.96
N ILE A 75 9.93 4.77 -7.97
CA ILE A 75 9.93 5.22 -9.37
C ILE A 75 9.19 6.55 -9.50
N ASN A 76 8.00 6.69 -8.90
CA ASN A 76 7.24 7.94 -8.94
C ASN A 76 7.96 9.09 -8.21
N GLN A 77 8.71 8.82 -7.14
CA GLN A 77 9.53 9.83 -6.48
C GLN A 77 10.70 10.29 -7.36
N GLU A 78 11.37 9.36 -8.04
CA GLU A 78 12.44 9.68 -9.01
C GLU A 78 11.89 10.49 -10.20
N VAL A 79 10.68 10.17 -10.69
CA VAL A 79 10.01 10.91 -11.79
C VAL A 79 9.51 12.28 -11.34
N LYS A 80 8.96 12.42 -10.12
CA LYS A 80 8.50 13.70 -9.54
C LYS A 80 9.62 14.75 -9.41
N LEU A 81 10.89 14.34 -9.40
CA LEU A 81 12.04 15.25 -9.40
C LEU A 81 12.34 15.84 -10.79
N ASN A 82 11.80 15.27 -11.88
CA ASN A 82 12.19 15.59 -13.24
C ASN A 82 11.12 16.23 -14.14
N ASP A 83 9.82 16.23 -13.81
CA ASP A 83 8.81 17.00 -14.55
C ASP A 83 7.47 17.18 -13.79
N GLN A 84 6.69 18.19 -14.19
CA GLN A 84 5.44 18.62 -13.54
C GLN A 84 4.28 17.61 -13.68
N LEU A 85 3.78 17.19 -12.50
CA LEU A 85 2.38 16.86 -12.16
C LEU A 85 1.59 15.95 -13.12
N GLN A 86 1.60 14.65 -12.82
CA GLN A 86 0.36 13.91 -12.56
C GLN A 86 0.58 13.10 -11.28
N GLU A 87 -0.17 13.41 -10.22
CA GLU A 87 -0.36 12.44 -9.14
C GLU A 87 -1.26 11.36 -9.71
N ASP A 88 -0.66 10.37 -10.39
CA ASP A 88 -1.29 9.08 -10.54
C ASP A 88 -1.45 8.54 -9.12
N TYR A 89 -2.61 8.83 -8.52
CA TYR A 89 -3.11 8.08 -7.38
C TYR A 89 -3.34 6.67 -7.91
N ALA A 90 -2.25 5.91 -8.05
CA ALA A 90 -2.30 4.53 -8.46
C ALA A 90 -3.22 3.78 -7.49
N PHE A 91 -3.94 2.80 -8.03
CA PHE A 91 -4.79 1.87 -7.30
C PHE A 91 -4.25 1.61 -5.86
N PRO A 92 -5.03 1.90 -4.80
CA PRO A 92 -4.54 2.07 -3.43
C PRO A 92 -4.30 0.72 -2.72
N MET A 93 -3.61 -0.22 -3.38
CA MET A 93 -3.38 -1.58 -2.89
C MET A 93 -2.67 -1.60 -1.54
N SER A 94 -1.70 -0.72 -1.32
CA SER A 94 -1.00 -0.62 -0.04
C SER A 94 -1.96 -0.27 1.10
N ALA A 95 -2.91 0.63 0.85
CA ALA A 95 -3.94 0.99 1.81
C ALA A 95 -4.92 -0.16 2.04
N TYR A 96 -5.35 -0.87 1.00
CA TYR A 96 -6.19 -2.06 1.13
C TYR A 96 -5.54 -3.15 1.98
N LEU A 97 -4.29 -3.50 1.67
CA LEU A 97 -3.53 -4.50 2.42
C LEU A 97 -3.30 -4.08 3.87
N TRP A 98 -3.07 -2.79 4.11
CA TRP A 98 -2.92 -2.26 5.47
C TRP A 98 -4.22 -2.36 6.26
N LEU A 99 -5.34 -1.89 5.70
CA LEU A 99 -6.65 -1.89 6.37
C LEU A 99 -7.11 -3.30 6.70
N ILE A 100 -6.96 -4.26 5.78
CA ILE A 100 -7.38 -5.64 6.01
C ILE A 100 -6.52 -6.32 7.06
N ARG A 101 -5.20 -6.08 7.05
CA ARG A 101 -4.31 -6.56 8.12
C ARG A 101 -4.68 -5.97 9.47
N ASP A 102 -4.95 -4.67 9.51
CA ASP A 102 -5.34 -3.98 10.74
C ASP A 102 -6.66 -4.52 11.28
N TYR A 103 -7.64 -4.73 10.40
CA TYR A 103 -8.92 -5.33 10.74
C TYR A 103 -8.79 -6.73 11.33
N PHE A 104 -7.97 -7.62 10.76
CA PHE A 104 -7.75 -8.95 11.33
C PHE A 104 -7.09 -8.92 12.71
N THR A 105 -6.38 -7.83 13.04
CA THR A 105 -5.68 -7.68 14.33
C THR A 105 -6.56 -6.98 15.37
N ASN A 106 -7.27 -5.93 14.97
CA ASN A 106 -7.91 -4.96 15.86
C ASN A 106 -9.44 -4.89 15.68
N GLY A 107 -10.00 -5.51 14.65
CA GLY A 107 -11.42 -5.45 14.30
C GLY A 107 -11.84 -4.12 13.69
N ILE A 108 -13.14 -3.83 13.74
CA ILE A 108 -13.69 -2.55 13.29
C ILE A 108 -13.23 -1.46 14.25
N TYR A 109 -12.60 -0.41 13.71
CA TYR A 109 -12.26 0.79 14.47
C TYR A 109 -13.49 1.36 15.17
N GLN A 110 -13.37 1.61 16.47
CA GLN A 110 -14.37 2.30 17.27
C GLN A 110 -13.75 3.53 17.93
N SER A 111 -14.41 4.67 17.82
CA SER A 111 -13.97 5.88 18.50
C SER A 111 -14.21 5.76 20.00
N LYS A 112 -13.27 6.22 20.81
CA LYS A 112 -13.42 6.26 22.27
C LYS A 112 -13.79 7.67 22.71
N GLU A 113 -14.95 7.85 23.29
CA GLU A 113 -15.35 9.08 23.95
C GLU A 113 -15.11 8.99 25.45
N LYS A 114 -14.55 10.05 26.03
CA LYS A 114 -14.41 10.18 27.48
C LYS A 114 -15.72 10.68 28.07
N ILE A 115 -16.37 9.83 28.84
CA ILE A 115 -17.50 10.24 29.67
C ILE A 115 -17.07 10.29 31.14
N ILE A 116 -17.73 11.15 31.90
CA ILE A 116 -17.53 11.27 33.34
C ILE A 116 -18.74 10.62 34.01
N LYS A 117 -18.49 9.62 34.86
CA LYS A 117 -19.52 8.94 35.65
C LYS A 117 -19.39 9.32 37.12
N ARG A 118 -20.53 9.37 37.82
CA ARG A 118 -20.63 9.67 39.25
C ARG A 118 -20.59 8.37 40.06
N ASN A 119 -19.80 8.36 41.13
CA ASN A 119 -19.63 7.25 42.08
C ASN A 119 -19.32 5.90 41.42
N SER A 120 -18.46 5.93 40.41
CA SER A 120 -17.95 4.72 39.74
C SER A 120 -16.46 4.52 39.98
N SER A 121 -16.01 3.27 39.96
CA SER A 121 -14.58 2.94 39.97
C SER A 121 -13.89 3.43 38.69
N GLY A 122 -12.59 3.71 38.75
CA GLY A 122 -11.80 4.17 37.61
C GLY A 122 -10.92 5.37 37.92
N LYS A 123 -10.31 5.96 36.88
CA LYS A 123 -9.44 7.12 37.04
C LYS A 123 -10.24 8.33 37.50
N MET A 124 -9.89 8.89 38.66
CA MET A 124 -10.67 9.98 39.26
C MET A 124 -10.47 11.32 38.53
N ASN A 125 -11.57 12.02 38.26
CA ASN A 125 -11.60 13.33 37.62
C ASN A 125 -11.57 14.44 38.69
N TRP A 126 -10.36 14.76 39.17
CA TRP A 126 -10.15 15.80 40.18
C TRP A 126 -10.65 17.17 39.73
N LYS A 127 -10.50 17.52 38.45
CA LYS A 127 -10.94 18.82 37.92
C LYS A 127 -12.45 19.01 38.04
N ARG A 128 -13.24 17.94 37.86
CA ARG A 128 -14.69 17.97 38.07
C ARG A 128 -15.05 17.97 39.55
N MET A 129 -14.42 17.11 40.37
CA MET A 129 -14.69 17.03 41.82
C MET A 129 -14.40 18.36 42.53
N MET A 130 -13.29 19.04 42.20
CA MET A 130 -12.91 20.33 42.80
C MET A 130 -13.91 21.48 42.52
N ARG A 131 -14.86 21.29 41.59
CA ARG A 131 -15.95 22.25 41.33
C ARG A 131 -17.16 22.02 42.24
N GLU A 132 -17.27 20.87 42.88
CA GLU A 132 -18.30 20.62 43.88
C GLU A 132 -17.93 21.29 45.20
N THR A 133 -18.92 21.58 46.03
CA THR A 133 -18.68 22.13 47.37
C THR A 133 -18.20 21.01 48.30
N PRO A 134 -16.95 21.05 48.81
CA PRO A 134 -16.49 20.05 49.76
C PRO A 134 -17.09 20.28 51.14
N LEU A 135 -17.21 19.20 51.91
CA LEU A 135 -17.48 19.29 53.34
C LEU A 135 -16.16 19.45 54.10
N LEU A 136 -16.15 20.35 55.08
CA LEU A 136 -15.02 20.51 56.00
C LEU A 136 -15.25 19.61 57.22
N SER A 137 -14.36 18.66 57.46
CA SER A 137 -14.40 17.82 58.66
C SER A 137 -12.99 17.61 59.20
N ASN A 138 -12.75 17.98 60.46
CA ASN A 138 -11.45 17.89 61.13
C ASN A 138 -10.28 18.51 60.33
N GLY A 139 -10.53 19.65 59.68
CA GLY A 139 -9.53 20.34 58.86
C GLY A 139 -9.28 19.73 57.47
N ASN A 140 -9.99 18.66 57.11
CA ASN A 140 -9.89 18.02 55.79
C ASN A 140 -11.10 18.36 54.92
N PHE A 141 -10.85 18.50 53.61
CA PHE A 141 -11.90 18.62 52.61
C PHE A 141 -12.36 17.23 52.15
N ILE A 142 -13.64 16.94 52.33
CA ILE A 142 -14.26 15.68 51.93
C ILE A 142 -15.23 15.97 50.78
N TYR A 143 -14.94 15.41 49.61
CA TYR A 143 -15.85 15.40 48.47
C TYR A 143 -16.73 14.15 48.53
N LEU A 144 -18.03 14.33 48.80
CA LEU A 144 -18.98 13.23 48.87
C LEU A 144 -19.22 12.58 47.50
N GLU A 145 -19.17 13.39 46.45
CA GLU A 145 -19.40 12.93 45.07
C GLU A 145 -18.08 12.67 44.37
N GLN A 146 -17.88 11.41 44.00
CA GLN A 146 -16.71 11.01 43.23
C GLN A 146 -17.05 11.01 41.76
N TYR A 147 -16.16 11.56 40.94
CA TYR A 147 -16.29 11.51 39.49
C TYR A 147 -15.13 10.73 38.92
N SER A 148 -15.40 9.74 38.07
CA SER A 148 -14.36 9.00 37.35
C SER A 148 -14.53 9.08 35.84
N GLU A 149 -13.40 9.10 35.13
CA GLU A 149 -13.33 9.11 33.67
C GLU A 149 -13.40 7.69 33.13
N HIS A 150 -14.28 7.48 32.16
CA HIS A 150 -14.44 6.23 31.43
C HIS A 150 -14.36 6.49 29.94
N ASN A 151 -13.67 5.61 29.21
CA ASN A 151 -13.72 5.60 27.75
C ASN A 151 -14.85 4.67 27.32
N ILE A 152 -15.82 5.19 26.56
CA ILE A 152 -16.86 4.38 25.92
C ILE A 152 -16.59 4.36 24.43
N ALA A 153 -16.73 3.17 23.82
CA ALA A 153 -16.74 3.03 22.38
C ALA A 153 -18.04 3.62 21.80
N VAL A 154 -17.89 4.54 20.85
CA VAL A 154 -19.00 5.22 20.16
C VAL A 154 -18.79 5.03 18.66
N ASP A 155 -19.82 4.52 18.00
CA ASP A 155 -19.88 4.48 16.55
C ASP A 155 -19.95 5.92 16.05
N ASN A 156 -18.95 6.31 15.25
CA ASN A 156 -18.88 7.64 14.68
C ASN A 156 -18.70 7.56 13.16
N ILE A 157 -18.78 8.71 12.49
CA ILE A 157 -18.64 8.80 11.02
C ILE A 157 -17.36 8.11 10.52
N ILE A 158 -16.26 8.15 11.27
CA ILE A 158 -15.00 7.49 10.90
C ILE A 158 -15.15 5.96 10.91
N THR A 159 -15.94 5.41 11.83
CA THR A 159 -16.27 3.98 11.90
C THR A 159 -17.00 3.53 10.64
N GLU A 160 -17.99 4.31 10.20
CA GLU A 160 -18.72 4.04 8.95
C GLU A 160 -17.81 4.17 7.71
N ILE A 161 -16.95 5.21 7.65
CA ILE A 161 -15.95 5.34 6.59
C ILE A 161 -15.00 4.13 6.58
N HIS A 162 -14.61 3.63 7.75
CA HIS A 162 -13.75 2.46 7.85
C HIS A 162 -14.41 1.20 7.30
N ILE A 163 -15.67 0.93 7.69
CA ILE A 163 -16.46 -0.19 7.16
C ILE A 163 -16.60 -0.05 5.63
N LEU A 164 -16.92 1.15 5.15
CA LEU A 164 -17.06 1.45 3.73
C LEU A 164 -15.77 1.13 2.94
N CYS A 165 -14.62 1.59 3.43
CA CYS A 165 -13.33 1.33 2.79
C CYS A 165 -12.90 -0.13 2.90
N LEU A 166 -13.21 -0.81 3.99
CA LEU A 166 -12.95 -2.25 4.15
C LEU A 166 -13.78 -3.06 3.15
N ASN A 167 -15.06 -2.72 2.96
CA ASN A 167 -15.92 -3.39 1.98
C ASN A 167 -15.37 -3.23 0.55
N GLU A 168 -14.88 -2.04 0.19
CA GLU A 168 -14.20 -1.85 -1.10
C GLU A 168 -12.90 -2.66 -1.19
N ALA A 169 -12.06 -2.62 -0.16
CA ALA A 169 -10.81 -3.37 -0.12
C ALA A 169 -11.05 -4.88 -0.28
N LEU A 170 -12.04 -5.42 0.44
CA LEU A 170 -12.40 -6.83 0.37
C LEU A 170 -12.89 -7.22 -1.00
N LYS A 171 -13.78 -6.45 -1.64
CA LYS A 171 -14.20 -6.73 -3.03
C LYS A 171 -13.02 -6.88 -4.00
N ARG A 172 -11.92 -6.14 -3.77
CA ARG A 172 -10.72 -6.24 -4.61
C ARG A 172 -9.85 -7.44 -4.28
N ILE A 173 -9.76 -7.88 -3.03
CA ILE A 173 -8.80 -8.92 -2.61
C ILE A 173 -9.43 -10.16 -1.97
N GLU A 174 -10.75 -10.31 -2.07
CA GLU A 174 -11.53 -11.43 -1.54
C GLU A 174 -10.97 -12.77 -1.99
N PHE A 175 -10.53 -12.87 -3.25
CA PHE A 175 -9.93 -14.10 -3.79
C PHE A 175 -8.74 -14.62 -2.97
N LEU A 176 -8.04 -13.77 -2.21
CA LEU A 176 -6.92 -14.16 -1.34
C LEU A 176 -7.37 -14.75 -0.01
N PHE A 177 -8.47 -14.25 0.56
CA PHE A 177 -8.89 -14.56 1.93
C PHE A 177 -10.15 -15.43 1.99
N GLY A 178 -10.81 -15.64 0.84
CA GLY A 178 -12.10 -16.30 0.73
C GLY A 178 -13.25 -15.39 1.13
N ASN A 179 -14.47 -15.94 1.08
CA ASN A 179 -15.68 -15.20 1.40
C ASN A 179 -15.63 -14.70 2.84
N PHE A 180 -15.61 -13.39 2.98
CA PHE A 180 -15.66 -12.71 4.26
C PHE A 180 -16.69 -11.58 4.17
N GLU A 181 -17.80 -11.73 4.91
CA GLU A 181 -18.85 -10.73 4.95
C GLU A 181 -18.64 -9.79 6.14
N LEU A 182 -18.46 -8.51 5.82
CA LEU A 182 -18.59 -7.43 6.78
C LEU A 182 -20.02 -6.90 6.78
N LYS A 183 -20.39 -6.20 7.86
CA LYS A 183 -21.62 -5.41 7.88
C LYS A 183 -21.55 -4.34 6.78
N ASP A 184 -22.68 -4.07 6.14
CA ASP A 184 -22.79 -2.94 5.23
C ASP A 184 -22.63 -1.61 5.97
N SER A 185 -21.91 -0.69 5.31
CA SER A 185 -21.80 0.70 5.72
C SER A 185 -23.15 1.40 5.51
N LEU A 186 -23.52 2.27 6.43
CA LEU A 186 -24.69 3.16 6.27
C LEU A 186 -24.40 4.33 5.30
N MET A 187 -23.14 4.49 4.88
CA MET A 187 -22.67 5.52 3.96
C MET A 187 -22.27 4.92 2.61
N THR A 188 -22.36 5.75 1.57
CA THR A 188 -21.91 5.47 0.20
C THR A 188 -20.75 6.41 -0.20
N PHE A 189 -20.10 6.11 -1.31
CA PHE A 189 -19.04 6.97 -1.86
C PHE A 189 -19.55 8.23 -2.57
N ASP A 190 -20.87 8.45 -2.66
CA ASP A 190 -21.49 9.55 -3.42
C ASP A 190 -21.04 10.94 -2.96
N ASN A 191 -20.68 11.09 -1.69
CA ASN A 191 -20.20 12.35 -1.11
C ASN A 191 -18.74 12.26 -0.66
N LYS A 192 -17.87 11.79 -1.58
CA LYS A 192 -16.43 11.62 -1.35
C LYS A 192 -15.76 12.83 -0.71
N ASP A 193 -16.05 14.05 -1.17
CA ASP A 193 -15.45 15.28 -0.64
C ASP A 193 -15.78 15.50 0.83
N PHE A 194 -17.01 15.21 1.23
CA PHE A 194 -17.40 15.25 2.65
C PHE A 194 -16.61 14.22 3.47
N LEU A 195 -16.49 12.98 2.99
CA LEU A 195 -15.74 11.93 3.67
C LEU A 195 -14.25 12.32 3.82
N LEU A 196 -13.64 12.84 2.76
CA LEU A 196 -12.26 13.35 2.78
C LEU A 196 -12.09 14.48 3.81
N ASN A 197 -13.04 15.42 3.88
CA ASN A 197 -12.99 16.51 4.85
C ASN A 197 -13.09 16.01 6.29
N VAL A 198 -13.95 15.01 6.56
CA VAL A 198 -14.04 14.38 7.87
C VAL A 198 -12.70 13.74 8.27
N LEU A 199 -12.07 12.99 7.36
CA LEU A 199 -10.77 12.35 7.61
C LEU A 199 -9.65 13.37 7.82
N ASN A 200 -9.55 14.41 6.99
CA ASN A 200 -8.54 15.45 7.11
C ASN A 200 -8.67 16.23 8.44
N ASN A 201 -9.90 16.52 8.87
CA ASN A 201 -10.17 17.16 10.15
C ASN A 201 -9.83 16.25 11.34
N ALA A 202 -10.07 14.94 11.21
CA ALA A 202 -9.68 13.97 12.22
C ALA A 202 -8.13 13.83 12.31
N LEU A 203 -7.46 13.82 11.16
CA LEU A 203 -6.00 13.74 11.04
C LEU A 203 -5.31 14.92 11.73
N SER A 204 -5.80 16.15 11.53
CA SER A 204 -5.21 17.35 12.14
C SER A 204 -5.36 17.41 13.67
N LYS A 205 -6.20 16.56 14.25
CA LYS A 205 -6.52 16.51 15.69
C LYS A 205 -6.00 15.28 16.41
N THR A 206 -5.52 14.26 15.68
CA THR A 206 -5.05 13.01 16.28
C THR A 206 -3.53 12.98 16.42
N PHE A 207 -3.06 12.50 17.56
CA PHE A 207 -1.63 12.32 17.86
C PHE A 207 -1.28 10.84 18.13
N GLU A 208 -2.25 9.95 18.00
CA GLU A 208 -2.05 8.51 18.14
C GLU A 208 -1.61 7.94 16.79
N ASP A 209 -0.40 7.38 16.75
CA ASP A 209 0.25 6.88 15.52
C ASP A 209 -0.61 5.87 14.78
N HIS A 210 -1.19 4.89 15.50
CA HIS A 210 -2.07 3.88 14.90
C HIS A 210 -3.29 4.52 14.22
N LYS A 211 -3.94 5.47 14.89
CA LYS A 211 -5.09 6.20 14.36
C LYS A 211 -4.71 7.10 13.18
N GLN A 212 -3.53 7.72 13.21
CA GLN A 212 -3.03 8.48 12.07
C GLN A 212 -2.84 7.57 10.84
N GLN A 213 -2.22 6.40 11.02
CA GLN A 213 -2.06 5.41 9.96
C GLN A 213 -3.41 4.95 9.41
N LEU A 214 -4.38 4.64 10.28
CA LEU A 214 -5.74 4.29 9.85
C LEU A 214 -6.34 5.39 8.97
N LEU A 215 -6.36 6.63 9.45
CA LEU A 215 -6.98 7.74 8.73
C LEU A 215 -6.27 8.05 7.40
N ILE A 216 -4.92 7.95 7.35
CA ILE A 216 -4.15 8.09 6.11
C ILE A 216 -4.56 7.02 5.09
N ASN A 217 -4.66 5.75 5.52
CA ASN A 217 -5.03 4.66 4.62
C ASN A 217 -6.48 4.77 4.15
N LEU A 218 -7.43 5.16 5.01
CA LEU A 218 -8.81 5.47 4.59
C LEU A 218 -8.84 6.59 3.54
N ARG A 219 -8.07 7.66 3.75
CA ARG A 219 -7.96 8.77 2.80
C ARG A 219 -7.40 8.31 1.45
N ASN A 220 -6.37 7.47 1.47
CA ASN A 220 -5.74 6.93 0.25
C ASN A 220 -6.71 6.05 -0.54
N VAL A 221 -7.53 5.23 0.14
CA VAL A 221 -8.60 4.48 -0.50
C VAL A 221 -9.56 5.42 -1.22
N LEU A 222 -10.08 6.43 -0.53
CA LEU A 222 -11.01 7.38 -1.13
C LEU A 222 -10.40 8.07 -2.35
N LEU A 223 -9.17 8.56 -2.27
CA LEU A 223 -8.50 9.22 -3.39
C LEU A 223 -8.34 8.30 -4.60
N GLY A 224 -8.04 7.02 -4.37
CA GLY A 224 -7.88 6.01 -5.42
C GLY A 224 -9.19 5.53 -6.08
N LEU A 225 -10.36 5.98 -5.66
CA LEU A 225 -11.64 5.61 -6.29
C LEU A 225 -11.90 6.30 -7.63
N ASP A 226 -11.28 7.46 -7.90
CA ASP A 226 -11.56 8.26 -9.11
C ASP A 226 -10.83 7.74 -10.35
N ILE A 227 -10.10 6.63 -10.24
CA ILE A 227 -9.43 5.98 -11.37
C ILE A 227 -10.49 5.18 -12.16
N ASN A 228 -11.32 5.92 -12.88
CA ASN A 228 -12.21 5.58 -14.00
C ASN A 228 -12.80 4.16 -14.10
N ASN A 229 -14.06 4.05 -13.66
CA ASN A 229 -14.97 2.90 -13.75
C ASN A 229 -15.45 2.49 -15.16
N SER A 230 -14.78 2.87 -16.25
CA SER A 230 -15.23 2.55 -17.62
C SER A 230 -14.38 1.55 -18.38
N ASP A 231 -13.18 1.21 -17.89
CA ASP A 231 -12.25 0.33 -18.59
C ASP A 231 -11.77 -0.78 -17.64
N GLN A 232 -12.01 -2.05 -17.99
CA GLN A 232 -11.65 -3.19 -17.11
C GLN A 232 -10.13 -3.29 -16.88
N SER A 233 -9.35 -2.77 -17.82
CA SER A 233 -7.88 -2.62 -17.71
C SER A 233 -7.44 -1.73 -16.52
N ILE A 234 -8.30 -0.83 -16.05
CA ILE A 234 -8.02 0.11 -14.94
C ILE A 234 -8.14 -0.57 -13.57
N ASN A 235 -8.80 -1.72 -13.50
CA ASN A 235 -8.84 -2.52 -12.27
C ASN A 235 -7.57 -3.34 -12.04
N ASN A 236 -6.74 -3.53 -13.06
CA ASN A 236 -5.51 -4.32 -12.95
C ASN A 236 -4.51 -3.63 -12.01
N TYR A 237 -3.93 -4.40 -11.10
CA TYR A 237 -2.88 -3.93 -10.21
C TYR A 237 -1.56 -4.60 -10.56
N GLY A 238 -0.75 -3.91 -11.34
CA GLY A 238 0.57 -4.38 -11.72
C GLY A 238 1.35 -3.35 -12.47
N LEU A 239 2.38 -3.80 -13.16
CA LEU A 239 3.18 -2.98 -14.06
C LEU A 239 3.62 -3.83 -15.25
N ASN A 240 3.80 -3.13 -16.37
CA ASN A 240 4.50 -3.68 -17.52
C ASN A 240 5.99 -3.40 -17.32
N GLY A 241 6.82 -4.40 -17.56
CA GLY A 241 8.27 -4.25 -17.46
C GLY A 241 8.81 -4.29 -16.05
N PHE A 242 8.80 -5.50 -15.49
CA PHE A 242 9.35 -5.79 -14.17
C PHE A 242 10.87 -5.58 -14.05
N HIS A 243 11.59 -5.36 -15.15
CA HIS A 243 13.02 -5.03 -15.13
C HIS A 243 13.31 -3.78 -14.27
N GLU A 244 12.47 -2.74 -14.30
CA GLU A 244 12.66 -1.54 -13.47
C GLU A 244 12.52 -1.83 -11.97
N VAL A 245 11.57 -2.72 -11.62
CA VAL A 245 11.41 -3.22 -10.25
C VAL A 245 12.64 -4.01 -9.83
N TRP A 246 13.13 -4.88 -10.71
CA TRP A 246 14.32 -5.70 -10.47
C TRP A 246 15.56 -4.82 -10.23
N GLU A 247 15.80 -3.82 -11.09
CA GLU A 247 16.87 -2.83 -10.91
C GLU A 247 16.74 -2.10 -9.56
N THR A 248 15.52 -1.68 -9.20
CA THR A 248 15.25 -1.01 -7.92
C THR A 248 15.58 -1.91 -6.73
N VAL A 249 15.21 -3.19 -6.80
CA VAL A 249 15.51 -4.19 -5.75
C VAL A 249 17.02 -4.41 -5.63
N ILE A 250 17.74 -4.58 -6.75
CA ILE A 250 19.19 -4.73 -6.75
C ILE A 250 19.88 -3.49 -6.17
N ARG A 251 19.41 -2.29 -6.54
CA ARG A 251 19.89 -1.02 -6.00
C ARG A 251 19.68 -0.93 -4.50
N PHE A 252 18.51 -1.31 -4.00
CA PHE A 252 18.20 -1.27 -2.57
C PHE A 252 19.01 -2.29 -1.76
N LEU A 253 19.22 -3.50 -2.30
CA LEU A 253 19.90 -4.58 -1.59
C LEU A 253 21.43 -4.44 -1.60
N PHE A 254 22.00 -4.01 -2.73
CA PHE A 254 23.45 -4.02 -2.94
C PHE A 254 24.05 -2.62 -3.14
N GLY A 255 23.28 -1.64 -3.58
CA GLY A 255 23.75 -0.28 -3.78
C GLY A 255 23.97 0.44 -2.44
N ASN A 256 25.10 1.12 -2.31
CA ASN A 256 25.39 1.95 -1.13
C ASN A 256 25.94 3.34 -1.47
N GLN A 257 25.92 3.71 -2.75
CA GLN A 257 26.31 5.02 -3.26
C GLN A 257 25.17 5.67 -4.03
N GLU A 258 25.11 6.99 -4.00
CA GLU A 258 24.19 7.75 -4.82
C GLU A 258 24.64 7.75 -6.28
N ILE A 259 23.71 7.47 -7.20
CA ILE A 259 23.98 7.37 -8.63
C ILE A 259 23.68 8.70 -9.35
N SER A 260 23.01 9.64 -8.67
CA SER A 260 22.65 10.94 -9.23
C SER A 260 23.91 11.67 -9.74
N GLY A 261 23.89 12.05 -11.03
CA GLY A 261 25.02 12.70 -11.69
C GLY A 261 25.96 11.79 -12.50
N TYR A 262 25.85 10.46 -12.40
CA TYR A 262 26.62 9.52 -13.23
C TYR A 262 25.86 9.13 -14.50
N THR A 263 25.76 10.07 -15.46
CA THR A 263 25.04 9.87 -16.74
C THR A 263 25.93 10.11 -17.96
N PRO A 264 26.99 9.30 -18.18
CA PRO A 264 27.87 9.51 -19.31
C PRO A 264 27.11 9.34 -20.63
N VAL A 265 27.23 10.32 -21.52
CA VAL A 265 26.61 10.31 -22.84
C VAL A 265 27.67 9.88 -23.85
N ALA A 266 27.44 8.74 -24.51
CA ALA A 266 28.34 8.29 -25.57
C ALA A 266 28.12 9.09 -26.87
N THR A 267 29.22 9.55 -27.47
CA THR A 267 29.26 10.11 -28.83
C THR A 267 30.07 9.19 -29.73
N TYR A 268 29.49 8.76 -30.85
CA TYR A 268 30.17 7.93 -31.84
C TYR A 268 30.47 8.76 -33.09
N GLU A 269 31.72 8.72 -33.55
CA GLU A 269 32.10 9.18 -34.88
C GLU A 269 32.35 7.96 -35.77
N GLY A 270 31.52 7.79 -36.79
CA GLY A 270 31.66 6.71 -37.77
C GLY A 270 32.06 7.27 -39.13
N ALA A 271 33.00 6.61 -39.82
CA ALA A 271 33.35 6.97 -41.20
C ALA A 271 32.11 6.83 -42.10
N GLY A 272 31.57 7.97 -42.56
CA GLY A 272 30.39 8.04 -43.44
C GLY A 272 29.09 8.52 -42.78
N ILE A 273 29.05 8.69 -41.46
CA ILE A 273 27.88 9.25 -40.75
C ILE A 273 28.12 10.75 -40.53
N ARG A 274 27.43 11.61 -41.31
CA ARG A 274 27.41 13.06 -41.05
C ARG A 274 26.46 13.37 -39.90
N GLY A 275 27.02 13.70 -38.73
CA GLY A 275 26.31 14.28 -37.59
C GLY A 275 26.44 13.47 -36.29
N ASN A 276 26.71 14.17 -35.20
CA ASN A 276 26.74 13.62 -33.84
C ASN A 276 25.33 13.19 -33.42
N LYS A 277 25.01 11.89 -33.53
CA LYS A 277 23.83 11.34 -32.85
C LYS A 277 24.16 11.17 -31.37
N LYS A 278 23.67 12.08 -30.53
CA LYS A 278 23.69 11.90 -29.07
C LYS A 278 22.78 10.72 -28.74
N LYS A 279 23.33 9.65 -28.15
CA LYS A 279 22.52 8.56 -27.59
C LYS A 279 21.97 8.96 -26.21
N HIS A 280 20.98 8.20 -25.74
CA HIS A 280 20.50 8.32 -24.36
C HIS A 280 21.67 8.18 -23.37
N PRO A 281 21.66 8.92 -22.26
CA PRO A 281 22.69 8.79 -21.25
C PRO A 281 22.73 7.37 -20.72
N LEU A 282 23.92 6.84 -20.46
CA LEU A 282 24.05 5.57 -19.74
C LEU A 282 23.53 5.78 -18.32
N ARG A 283 22.60 4.90 -17.92
CA ARG A 283 22.10 4.83 -16.54
C ARG A 283 22.76 3.63 -15.87
N LEU A 284 23.23 3.82 -14.65
CA LEU A 284 23.70 2.72 -13.80
C LEU A 284 22.54 2.21 -12.95
N ASP A 285 22.45 0.89 -12.77
CA ASP A 285 21.36 0.30 -11.98
C ASP A 285 21.70 0.34 -10.49
N ALA A 286 22.92 -0.10 -10.12
CA ALA A 286 23.43 0.03 -8.76
C ALA A 286 24.95 0.25 -8.71
N LEU A 287 25.39 1.02 -7.71
CA LEU A 287 26.80 1.29 -7.44
C LEU A 287 27.14 0.88 -6.01
N LEU A 288 28.14 0.01 -5.87
CA LEU A 288 28.64 -0.50 -4.59
C LEU A 288 30.09 -0.06 -4.40
N LEU A 289 30.37 0.67 -3.32
CA LEU A 289 31.72 0.94 -2.85
C LEU A 289 32.05 -0.03 -1.72
N LYS A 290 33.08 -0.86 -1.91
CA LYS A 290 33.58 -1.79 -0.91
C LYS A 290 35.10 -1.84 -0.97
N ASP A 291 35.74 -1.69 0.19
CA ASP A 291 37.21 -1.75 0.34
C ASP A 291 37.97 -0.79 -0.61
N GLY A 292 37.39 0.40 -0.86
CA GLY A 292 37.95 1.41 -1.77
C GLY A 292 37.77 1.11 -3.26
N VAL A 293 37.07 0.03 -3.62
CA VAL A 293 36.79 -0.38 -5.00
C VAL A 293 35.32 -0.12 -5.33
N TYR A 294 35.08 0.51 -6.48
CA TYR A 294 33.74 0.69 -7.02
C TYR A 294 33.35 -0.51 -7.89
N TYR A 295 32.19 -1.07 -7.61
CA TYR A 295 31.55 -2.13 -8.38
C TYR A 295 30.31 -1.54 -9.04
N ILE A 296 30.28 -1.61 -10.37
CA ILE A 296 29.12 -1.27 -11.17
C ILE A 296 28.30 -2.55 -11.34
N LEU A 297 27.06 -2.53 -10.86
CA LEU A 297 26.13 -3.63 -11.01
C LEU A 297 25.13 -3.27 -12.10
N ASP A 298 25.08 -4.10 -13.14
CA ASP A 298 24.15 -4.00 -14.26
C ASP A 298 23.15 -5.15 -14.12
N ALA A 299 21.94 -4.82 -13.68
CA ALA A 299 20.90 -5.78 -13.39
C ALA A 299 20.16 -6.13 -14.68
N LYS A 300 20.10 -7.42 -15.01
CA LYS A 300 19.37 -7.91 -16.18
C LYS A 300 18.24 -8.82 -15.76
N TYR A 301 17.10 -8.67 -16.42
CA TYR A 301 15.87 -9.40 -16.17
C TYR A 301 15.43 -10.09 -17.47
N TYR A 302 15.98 -11.27 -17.72
CA TYR A 302 15.67 -12.09 -18.89
C TYR A 302 15.45 -13.54 -18.48
N HIS A 303 14.80 -14.34 -19.32
CA HIS A 303 14.60 -15.77 -19.10
C HIS A 303 15.93 -16.57 -19.10
N PHE A 304 16.95 -16.03 -19.76
CA PHE A 304 18.27 -16.64 -19.90
C PHE A 304 18.91 -16.99 -18.54
N GLY A 305 19.13 -18.29 -18.30
CA GLY A 305 19.73 -18.83 -17.08
C GLY A 305 18.76 -19.57 -16.16
N LEU A 306 17.44 -19.41 -16.36
CA LEU A 306 16.43 -20.22 -15.66
C LEU A 306 16.40 -21.66 -16.18
N ASP A 307 16.63 -21.87 -17.47
CA ASP A 307 16.73 -23.20 -18.08
C ASP A 307 18.04 -23.94 -17.71
N MET A 308 18.96 -23.29 -17.01
CA MET A 308 20.24 -23.87 -16.57
C MET A 308 20.24 -24.30 -15.09
N MET A 309 19.15 -24.09 -14.35
CA MET A 309 18.94 -24.55 -12.96
C MET A 309 17.98 -25.73 -12.93
#